data_AF-A0A091MIJ6-F1
#
_entry.id   AF-A0A091MIJ6-F1
#
_cell.length_a   1.000
_cell.length_b   1.000
_cell.length_c   1.000
_cell.angle_alpha   90.00
_cell.angle_beta   90.00
_cell.angle_gamma   90.00
#
_symmetry.space_group_name_H-M   'P 1'
#
loop_
_entity.id
_entity.type
_entity.pdbx_description
1 polymer ?
#
loop_
_entity_poly.entity_id
_entity_poly.type
_entity_poly.pdbx_seq_one_letter_code
_entity_poly.pdbx_strand_id
1 'polypeptide(L)'
;FQEYKLALVQCYGRYLQQFVSGHLDDIMGDIHQFTSTFFPNGIRNKNAALTVYALQARDVCIYQMVCSSDRNLQNKESLQTCFSVLTSLRLTMQVALPQENLCWLIYNGTILIYTICRHLMTRGQSAKVLEYLLWASVCMESSIPLLSVHYMTWRATLYTAVSQCYFDCQAGIHGEIFARRGLIKIDELKQLENISSSLGKSETEKIFREATLKMSVMIFKRTVYESGRQTVSSRPKLRVGRKKSLKWPHTPAQQLLTEMFDCAAAQFLAILEALSDRIRSVQQPDPLVPDESEIPEVISELFLAGLEILSVFSVFVNAQIIKLNLKQTSECVYIYIYIKQNICVLTAGENGISGDAAVKFIKLAFSYENWHVFDSAIEFVANFLQAQDDPTWKKAEMELKLLTLMKPVLFPGKCEHELSISKGNSKEEMLSPGSEKTQTFRKGSLKHREPSHDLINLATTVFSCLSTSKQNVLPDKEILVDVIMCLWQKCKPEFQQIQMSGSDCLEYIHKHEAYQWVHILWIINEVVQKSSLADTSVMFAEITLCLAAVLENIADS
;
A
#
# COMPACT_ATOMS: atom_id res chain seq x y z
N PHE A 1 -9.70 -19.10 19.57
CA PHE A 1 -8.52 -19.96 19.82
C PHE A 1 -8.92 -21.36 20.29
N GLN A 2 -9.64 -21.50 21.42
CA GLN A 2 -9.99 -22.80 22.00
C GLN A 2 -10.86 -23.67 21.07
N GLU A 3 -11.79 -23.06 20.33
CA GLU A 3 -12.68 -23.77 19.40
C GLU A 3 -11.95 -24.38 18.20
N TYR A 4 -11.06 -23.63 17.52
CA TYR A 4 -10.29 -24.16 16.38
C TYR A 4 -9.32 -25.26 16.79
N LYS A 5 -8.66 -25.12 17.95
CA LYS A 5 -7.79 -26.17 18.49
C LYS A 5 -8.60 -27.43 18.83
N LEU A 6 -9.79 -27.26 19.41
CA LEU A 6 -10.66 -28.38 19.74
C LEU A 6 -11.21 -29.06 18.47
N ALA A 7 -11.66 -28.30 17.48
CA ALA A 7 -12.13 -28.83 16.20
C ALA A 7 -11.01 -29.58 15.44
N LEU A 8 -9.79 -29.05 15.47
CA LEU A 8 -8.62 -29.71 14.89
C LEU A 8 -8.32 -31.05 15.56
N VAL A 9 -8.24 -31.10 16.90
CA VAL A 9 -7.78 -32.29 17.62
C VAL A 9 -8.89 -33.32 17.80
N GLN A 10 -10.12 -32.89 18.10
CA GLN A 10 -11.22 -33.78 18.49
C GLN A 10 -12.16 -34.15 17.35
N CYS A 11 -12.22 -33.35 16.28
CA CYS A 11 -13.11 -33.58 15.14
C CYS A 11 -12.31 -33.96 13.89
N TYR A 12 -11.80 -32.97 13.14
CA TYR A 12 -11.25 -33.18 11.81
C TYR A 12 -9.98 -34.02 11.83
N GLY A 13 -9.04 -33.72 12.74
CA GLY A 13 -7.82 -34.51 12.91
C GLY A 13 -8.12 -35.95 13.32
N ARG A 14 -9.07 -36.16 14.23
CA ARG A 14 -9.48 -37.50 14.68
C ARG A 14 -10.13 -38.33 13.57
N TYR A 15 -10.93 -37.70 12.70
CA TYR A 15 -11.45 -38.35 11.51
C TYR A 15 -10.33 -38.75 10.54
N LEU A 16 -9.38 -37.85 10.30
CA LEU A 16 -8.28 -38.08 9.35
C LEU A 16 -7.24 -39.10 9.86
N GLN A 17 -7.09 -39.26 11.18
CA GLN A 17 -6.23 -40.28 11.79
C GLN A 17 -6.61 -41.72 11.41
N GLN A 18 -7.83 -41.96 10.92
CA GLN A 18 -8.24 -43.27 10.41
C GLN A 18 -7.48 -43.66 9.14
N PHE A 19 -6.94 -42.69 8.41
CA PHE A 19 -6.21 -42.90 7.15
C PHE A 19 -4.69 -42.82 7.35
N VAL A 20 -4.22 -42.01 8.31
CA VAL A 20 -2.79 -41.72 8.52
C VAL A 20 -2.47 -41.71 10.01
N SER A 21 -1.52 -42.56 10.42
CA SER A 21 -1.00 -42.60 11.80
C SER A 21 0.17 -41.63 12.07
N GLY A 22 0.77 -41.06 11.01
CA GLY A 22 1.90 -40.12 11.06
C GLY A 22 1.54 -38.65 10.82
N HIS A 23 2.54 -37.80 10.56
CA HIS A 23 2.30 -36.40 10.21
C HIS A 23 1.80 -36.30 8.77
N LEU A 24 0.72 -35.54 8.56
CA LEU A 24 0.06 -35.41 7.25
C LEU A 24 1.01 -34.85 6.17
N ASP A 25 1.98 -34.04 6.58
CA ASP A 25 2.97 -33.40 5.72
C ASP A 25 3.89 -34.42 5.02
N ASP A 26 4.03 -35.64 5.55
CA ASP A 26 4.83 -36.71 4.95
C ASP A 26 4.20 -37.27 3.65
N ILE A 27 2.90 -37.03 3.43
CA ILE A 27 2.13 -37.59 2.32
C ILE A 27 1.87 -36.53 1.23
N MET A 28 2.22 -35.27 1.50
CA MET A 28 1.87 -34.12 0.66
C MET A 28 2.84 -33.90 -0.52
N GLY A 29 3.82 -34.80 -0.69
CA GLY A 29 4.77 -34.76 -1.82
C GLY A 29 4.31 -35.47 -3.10
N ASP A 30 3.31 -36.37 -3.01
CA ASP A 30 2.84 -37.17 -4.17
C ASP A 30 1.31 -37.28 -4.18
N ILE A 31 0.70 -36.89 -5.30
CA ILE A 31 -0.75 -36.99 -5.49
C ILE A 31 -1.25 -38.44 -5.50
N HIS A 32 -0.47 -39.39 -5.99
CA HIS A 32 -0.88 -40.79 -6.02
C HIS A 32 -0.91 -41.38 -4.61
N GLN A 33 0.11 -41.07 -3.80
CA GLN A 33 0.14 -41.43 -2.38
C GLN A 33 -1.00 -40.73 -1.61
N PHE A 34 -1.22 -39.45 -1.84
CA PHE A 34 -2.31 -38.69 -1.22
C PHE A 34 -3.69 -39.28 -1.55
N THR A 35 -3.93 -39.57 -2.84
CA THR A 35 -5.22 -40.10 -3.33
C THR A 35 -5.46 -41.52 -2.81
N SER A 36 -4.45 -42.40 -2.87
CA SER A 36 -4.58 -43.78 -2.38
C SER A 36 -4.81 -43.84 -0.86
N THR A 37 -4.25 -42.89 -0.11
CA THR A 37 -4.40 -42.82 1.34
C THR A 37 -5.77 -42.30 1.78
N PHE A 38 -6.19 -41.13 1.28
CA PHE A 38 -7.44 -40.49 1.72
C PHE A 38 -8.68 -40.92 0.95
N PHE A 39 -8.50 -41.44 -0.28
CA PHE A 39 -9.57 -41.84 -1.17
C PHE A 39 -9.34 -43.26 -1.74
N PRO A 40 -9.13 -44.28 -0.88
CA PRO A 40 -8.83 -45.65 -1.33
C PRO A 40 -9.94 -46.25 -2.20
N ASN A 41 -11.19 -45.84 -1.95
CA ASN A 41 -12.37 -46.28 -2.71
C ASN A 41 -12.77 -45.31 -3.83
N GLY A 42 -11.90 -44.35 -4.16
CA GLY A 42 -12.13 -43.30 -5.15
C GLY A 42 -13.01 -42.13 -4.69
N ILE A 43 -12.94 -41.02 -5.44
CA ILE A 43 -13.63 -39.76 -5.12
C ILE A 43 -15.16 -39.82 -5.29
N ARG A 44 -15.68 -40.83 -6.01
CA ARG A 44 -17.13 -41.06 -6.19
C ARG A 44 -17.77 -41.78 -4.99
N ASN A 45 -16.99 -42.17 -3.99
CA ASN A 45 -17.51 -42.79 -2.78
C ASN A 45 -18.36 -41.80 -1.98
N LYS A 46 -19.44 -42.28 -1.33
CA LYS A 46 -20.33 -41.47 -0.49
C LYS A 46 -19.61 -40.69 0.61
N ASN A 47 -18.52 -41.24 1.15
CA ASN A 47 -17.75 -40.60 2.22
C ASN A 47 -16.68 -39.63 1.70
N ALA A 48 -16.41 -39.60 0.39
CA ALA A 48 -15.34 -38.78 -0.15
C ALA A 48 -15.58 -37.27 0.06
N ALA A 49 -16.83 -36.82 -0.03
CA ALA A 49 -17.20 -35.44 0.28
C ALA A 49 -16.86 -35.05 1.74
N LEU A 50 -17.11 -35.97 2.69
CA LEU A 50 -16.76 -35.76 4.10
C LEU A 50 -15.25 -35.70 4.30
N THR A 51 -14.48 -36.53 3.58
CA THR A 51 -13.02 -36.49 3.64
C THR A 51 -12.44 -35.20 3.06
N VAL A 52 -12.93 -34.74 1.90
CA VAL A 52 -12.54 -33.45 1.32
C VAL A 52 -12.86 -32.30 2.29
N TYR A 53 -14.06 -32.31 2.86
CA TYR A 53 -14.46 -31.30 3.85
C TYR A 53 -13.59 -31.34 5.11
N ALA A 54 -13.28 -32.53 5.64
CA ALA A 54 -12.44 -32.68 6.83
C ALA A 54 -11.00 -32.18 6.60
N LEU A 55 -10.43 -32.45 5.41
CA LEU A 55 -9.11 -31.93 5.02
C LEU A 55 -9.11 -30.39 4.97
N GLN A 56 -10.07 -29.79 4.26
CA GLN A 56 -10.18 -28.33 4.18
C GLN A 56 -10.45 -27.69 5.55
N ALA A 57 -11.32 -28.27 6.36
CA ALA A 57 -11.66 -27.72 7.67
C ALA A 57 -10.50 -27.85 8.68
N ARG A 58 -9.70 -28.92 8.59
CA ARG A 58 -8.41 -29.02 9.29
C ARG A 58 -7.50 -27.86 8.91
N ASP A 59 -7.36 -27.61 7.61
CA ASP A 59 -6.49 -26.56 7.07
C ASP A 59 -6.92 -25.16 7.52
N VAL A 60 -8.24 -24.89 7.59
CA VAL A 60 -8.78 -23.67 8.22
C VAL A 60 -8.34 -23.57 9.68
N CYS A 61 -8.49 -24.64 10.47
CA CYS A 61 -8.15 -24.60 11.89
C CYS A 61 -6.65 -24.34 12.11
N ILE A 62 -5.78 -24.96 11.32
CA ILE A 62 -4.33 -24.75 11.38
C ILE A 62 -4.00 -23.29 11.07
N TYR A 63 -4.52 -22.74 9.96
CA TYR A 63 -4.27 -21.35 9.59
C TYR A 63 -4.76 -20.35 10.66
N GLN A 64 -5.95 -20.60 11.25
CA GLN A 64 -6.48 -19.75 12.32
C GLN A 64 -5.64 -19.83 13.61
N MET A 65 -5.10 -20.99 13.93
CA MET A 65 -4.15 -21.15 15.04
C MET A 65 -2.85 -20.40 14.80
N VAL A 66 -2.31 -20.45 13.57
CA VAL A 66 -1.14 -19.65 13.17
C VAL A 66 -1.45 -18.17 13.33
N CYS A 67 -2.56 -17.67 12.76
CA CYS A 67 -2.95 -16.25 12.88
C CYS A 67 -3.19 -15.80 14.33
N SER A 68 -3.66 -16.70 15.21
CA SER A 68 -3.87 -16.39 16.63
C SER A 68 -2.55 -16.24 17.39
N SER A 69 -1.53 -17.01 17.00
CA SER A 69 -0.24 -17.06 17.70
C SER A 69 0.77 -16.06 17.12
N ASP A 70 0.74 -15.90 15.80
CA ASP A 70 1.62 -15.04 15.02
C ASP A 70 0.79 -14.33 13.94
N ARG A 71 0.03 -13.32 14.37
CA ARG A 71 -0.90 -12.57 13.51
C ARG A 71 -0.22 -11.95 12.31
N ASN A 72 1.07 -11.62 12.44
CA ASN A 72 1.83 -10.99 11.38
C ASN A 72 2.72 -12.01 10.64
N LEU A 73 2.72 -13.31 10.92
CA LEU A 73 3.63 -14.27 10.24
C LEU A 73 5.12 -13.83 10.28
N GLN A 74 5.61 -13.38 11.43
CA GLN A 74 7.02 -13.02 11.60
C GLN A 74 7.91 -14.25 11.80
N ASN A 75 7.36 -15.33 12.37
CA ASN A 75 8.09 -16.57 12.59
C ASN A 75 8.20 -17.38 11.28
N LYS A 76 9.40 -17.90 11.00
CA LYS A 76 9.67 -18.79 9.86
C LYS A 76 8.84 -20.07 9.91
N GLU A 77 8.58 -20.60 11.11
CA GLU A 77 7.76 -21.80 11.29
C GLU A 77 6.31 -21.53 10.87
N SER A 78 5.71 -20.42 11.32
CA SER A 78 4.38 -19.96 10.91
C SER A 78 4.25 -19.85 9.39
N LEU A 79 5.27 -19.29 8.73
CA LEU A 79 5.32 -19.17 7.26
C LEU A 79 5.34 -20.56 6.61
N GLN A 80 6.18 -21.47 7.10
CA GLN A 80 6.28 -22.83 6.58
C GLN A 80 4.96 -23.60 6.75
N THR A 81 4.30 -23.46 7.90
CA THR A 81 2.98 -24.06 8.15
C THR A 81 1.94 -23.53 7.15
N CYS A 82 1.93 -22.23 6.85
CA CYS A 82 1.03 -21.66 5.84
C CYS A 82 1.27 -22.27 4.44
N PHE A 83 2.52 -22.51 4.05
CA PHE A 83 2.83 -23.18 2.79
C PHE A 83 2.37 -24.64 2.78
N SER A 84 2.58 -25.37 3.88
CA SER A 84 2.05 -26.73 4.04
C SER A 84 0.52 -26.74 3.85
N VAL A 85 -0.20 -25.85 4.55
CA VAL A 85 -1.64 -25.69 4.38
C VAL A 85 -2.03 -25.43 2.92
N LEU A 86 -1.33 -24.54 2.21
CA LEU A 86 -1.59 -24.29 0.78
C LEU A 86 -1.37 -25.52 -0.10
N THR A 87 -0.32 -26.31 0.15
CA THR A 87 -0.07 -27.58 -0.55
C THR A 87 -1.20 -28.58 -0.30
N SER A 88 -1.67 -28.71 0.95
CA SER A 88 -2.79 -29.59 1.32
C SER A 88 -4.08 -29.20 0.59
N LEU A 89 -4.39 -27.91 0.57
CA LEU A 89 -5.57 -27.38 -0.13
C LEU A 89 -5.52 -27.64 -1.63
N ARG A 90 -4.36 -27.40 -2.25
CA ARG A 90 -4.16 -27.67 -3.67
C ARG A 90 -4.41 -29.15 -3.99
N LEU A 91 -3.79 -30.08 -3.26
CA LEU A 91 -3.97 -31.52 -3.47
C LEU A 91 -5.41 -31.96 -3.26
N THR A 92 -6.04 -31.50 -2.18
CA THR A 92 -7.43 -31.78 -1.85
C THR A 92 -8.37 -31.32 -2.97
N MET A 93 -8.16 -30.11 -3.49
CA MET A 93 -8.94 -29.58 -4.60
C MET A 93 -8.66 -30.30 -5.92
N GLN A 94 -7.42 -30.72 -6.18
CA GLN A 94 -7.06 -31.47 -7.39
C GLN A 94 -7.80 -32.81 -7.49
N VAL A 95 -7.99 -33.49 -6.35
CA VAL A 95 -8.77 -34.73 -6.30
C VAL A 95 -10.28 -34.45 -6.44
N ALA A 96 -10.78 -33.36 -5.84
CA ALA A 96 -12.21 -33.03 -5.84
C ALA A 96 -12.72 -32.40 -7.15
N LEU A 97 -11.85 -31.72 -7.92
CA LEU A 97 -12.22 -30.92 -9.10
C LEU A 97 -13.05 -31.67 -10.16
N PRO A 98 -12.79 -32.96 -10.47
CA PRO A 98 -13.59 -33.70 -11.46
C PRO A 98 -15.02 -34.02 -11.01
N GLN A 99 -15.39 -33.77 -9.74
CA GLN A 99 -16.73 -34.03 -9.21
C GLN A 99 -17.53 -32.73 -9.12
N GLU A 100 -18.45 -32.52 -10.07
CA GLU A 100 -19.25 -31.27 -10.14
C GLU A 100 -20.11 -31.02 -8.89
N ASN A 101 -20.59 -32.07 -8.22
CA ASN A 101 -21.35 -31.96 -6.97
C ASN A 101 -20.49 -31.45 -5.78
N LEU A 102 -19.17 -31.47 -5.91
CA LEU A 102 -18.23 -30.93 -4.93
C LEU A 102 -17.74 -29.51 -5.29
N CYS A 103 -18.33 -28.85 -6.30
CA CYS A 103 -17.91 -27.52 -6.73
C CYS A 103 -17.94 -26.47 -5.61
N TRP A 104 -18.83 -26.61 -4.63
CA TRP A 104 -18.88 -25.74 -3.45
C TRP A 104 -17.63 -25.88 -2.56
N LEU A 105 -17.03 -27.08 -2.46
CA LEU A 105 -15.76 -27.30 -1.77
C LEU A 105 -14.59 -26.71 -2.57
N ILE A 106 -14.65 -26.76 -3.90
CA ILE A 106 -13.68 -26.08 -4.76
C ILE A 106 -13.74 -24.58 -4.52
N TYR A 107 -14.93 -23.99 -4.57
CA TYR A 107 -15.14 -22.56 -4.29
C TYR A 107 -14.59 -22.17 -2.91
N ASN A 108 -14.97 -22.88 -1.85
CA ASN A 108 -14.45 -22.63 -0.49
C ASN A 108 -12.92 -22.76 -0.40
N GLY A 109 -12.35 -23.76 -1.08
CA GLY A 109 -10.91 -23.93 -1.19
C GLY A 109 -10.22 -22.74 -1.84
N THR A 110 -10.78 -22.16 -2.90
CA THR A 110 -10.22 -20.95 -3.54
C THR A 110 -10.23 -19.74 -2.60
N ILE A 111 -11.27 -19.57 -1.78
CA ILE A 111 -11.35 -18.50 -0.77
C ILE A 111 -10.24 -18.65 0.27
N LEU A 112 -10.02 -19.87 0.76
CA LEU A 112 -8.99 -20.14 1.74
C LEU A 112 -7.59 -19.94 1.15
N ILE A 113 -7.33 -20.47 -0.05
CA ILE A 113 -6.07 -20.23 -0.77
C ILE A 113 -5.82 -18.72 -0.91
N TYR A 114 -6.79 -17.97 -1.44
CA TYR A 114 -6.66 -16.52 -1.59
C TYR A 114 -6.36 -15.83 -0.25
N THR A 115 -7.06 -16.21 0.82
CA THR A 115 -6.91 -15.57 2.14
C THR A 115 -5.48 -15.76 2.67
N ILE A 116 -4.95 -16.97 2.59
CA ILE A 116 -3.58 -17.27 3.02
C ILE A 116 -2.56 -16.59 2.09
N CYS A 117 -2.76 -16.69 0.78
CA CYS A 117 -1.87 -16.06 -0.20
C CYS A 117 -1.80 -14.55 -0.02
N ARG A 118 -2.93 -13.86 0.19
CA ARG A 118 -2.93 -12.40 0.45
C ARG A 118 -2.13 -12.02 1.68
N HIS A 119 -2.20 -12.81 2.75
CA HIS A 119 -1.40 -12.59 3.94
C HIS A 119 0.10 -12.81 3.67
N LEU A 120 0.45 -13.82 2.87
CA LEU A 120 1.84 -14.09 2.49
C LEU A 120 2.39 -13.06 1.48
N MET A 121 1.56 -12.51 0.59
CA MET A 121 1.93 -11.44 -0.34
C MET A 121 2.37 -10.17 0.41
N THR A 122 1.67 -9.78 1.48
CA THR A 122 2.09 -8.62 2.30
C THR A 122 3.43 -8.84 3.01
N ARG A 123 3.90 -10.09 3.05
CA ARG A 123 5.24 -10.48 3.54
C ARG A 123 6.27 -10.70 2.43
N GLY A 124 5.98 -10.27 1.22
CA GLY A 124 6.89 -10.38 0.08
C GLY A 124 7.08 -11.81 -0.43
N GLN A 125 6.18 -12.74 -0.10
CA GLN A 125 6.24 -14.12 -0.59
C GLN A 125 5.48 -14.31 -1.91
N SER A 126 5.20 -13.24 -2.66
CA SER A 126 4.40 -13.24 -3.89
C SER A 126 4.88 -14.26 -4.94
N ALA A 127 6.19 -14.43 -5.09
CA ALA A 127 6.78 -15.42 -5.99
C ALA A 127 6.38 -16.87 -5.66
N LYS A 128 6.33 -17.22 -4.36
CA LYS A 128 5.99 -18.58 -3.91
C LYS A 128 4.49 -18.85 -3.95
N VAL A 129 3.67 -17.84 -3.69
CA VAL A 129 2.21 -18.02 -3.64
C VAL A 129 1.53 -17.95 -5.01
N LEU A 130 2.23 -17.45 -6.03
CA LEU A 130 1.74 -17.31 -7.40
C LEU A 130 1.15 -18.62 -7.95
N GLU A 131 1.82 -19.75 -7.73
CA GLU A 131 1.34 -21.05 -8.22
C GLU A 131 -0.03 -21.44 -7.65
N TYR A 132 -0.29 -21.10 -6.38
CA TYR A 132 -1.54 -21.42 -5.69
C TYR A 132 -2.70 -20.53 -6.16
N LEU A 133 -2.43 -19.25 -6.40
CA LEU A 133 -3.41 -18.31 -6.95
C LEU A 133 -3.77 -18.64 -8.41
N LEU A 134 -2.78 -19.05 -9.21
CA LEU A 134 -3.00 -19.59 -10.56
C LEU A 134 -3.88 -20.85 -10.50
N TRP A 135 -3.55 -21.77 -9.60
CA TRP A 135 -4.34 -22.98 -9.39
C TRP A 135 -5.80 -22.66 -9.00
N ALA A 136 -6.01 -21.73 -8.07
CA ALA A 136 -7.35 -21.31 -7.66
C ALA A 136 -8.15 -20.71 -8.81
N SER A 137 -7.50 -19.92 -9.67
CA SER A 137 -8.11 -19.34 -10.88
C SER A 137 -8.51 -20.44 -11.87
N VAL A 138 -7.63 -21.40 -12.13
CA VAL A 138 -7.91 -22.55 -13.02
C VAL A 138 -9.06 -23.42 -12.48
N CYS A 139 -9.13 -23.63 -11.17
CA CYS A 139 -10.23 -24.38 -10.54
C CYS A 139 -11.60 -23.72 -10.78
N MET A 140 -11.69 -22.39 -10.64
CA MET A 140 -12.92 -21.65 -10.93
C MET A 140 -13.31 -21.73 -12.41
N GLU A 141 -12.32 -21.75 -13.30
CA GLU A 141 -12.53 -21.79 -14.76
C GLU A 141 -12.86 -23.21 -15.27
N SER A 142 -12.41 -24.25 -14.57
CA SER A 142 -12.58 -25.65 -15.00
C SER A 142 -13.88 -26.27 -14.52
N SER A 143 -14.56 -25.66 -13.55
CA SER A 143 -15.80 -26.17 -12.96
C SER A 143 -17.01 -25.43 -13.54
N ILE A 144 -17.81 -26.10 -14.35
CA ILE A 144 -19.00 -25.53 -15.02
C ILE A 144 -19.93 -24.77 -14.05
N PRO A 145 -20.29 -25.31 -12.85
CA PRO A 145 -21.14 -24.57 -11.90
C PRO A 145 -20.57 -23.22 -11.44
N LEU A 146 -19.25 -23.04 -11.50
CA LEU A 146 -18.53 -21.84 -11.03
C LEU A 146 -18.28 -20.80 -12.13
N LEU A 147 -18.68 -21.10 -13.38
CA LEU A 147 -18.51 -20.20 -14.53
C LEU A 147 -19.59 -19.12 -14.66
N SER A 148 -20.66 -19.20 -13.87
CA SER A 148 -21.78 -18.25 -13.92
C SER A 148 -21.39 -16.83 -13.45
N VAL A 149 -22.22 -15.84 -13.79
CA VAL A 149 -22.05 -14.43 -13.39
C VAL A 149 -21.96 -14.28 -11.87
N HIS A 150 -22.68 -15.12 -11.11
CA HIS A 150 -22.68 -15.08 -9.65
C HIS A 150 -21.27 -15.14 -9.04
N TYR A 151 -20.35 -15.87 -9.67
CA TYR A 151 -18.96 -16.01 -9.21
C TYR A 151 -17.98 -15.10 -9.95
N MET A 152 -18.45 -14.20 -10.81
CA MET A 152 -17.60 -13.37 -11.66
C MET A 152 -16.74 -12.39 -10.85
N THR A 153 -17.31 -11.72 -9.86
CA THR A 153 -16.57 -10.81 -8.97
C THR A 153 -15.43 -11.52 -8.24
N TRP A 154 -15.65 -12.78 -7.83
CA TRP A 154 -14.63 -13.59 -7.18
C TRP A 154 -13.52 -14.01 -8.15
N ARG A 155 -13.86 -14.49 -9.34
CA ARG A 155 -12.88 -14.79 -10.40
C ARG A 155 -12.01 -13.59 -10.75
N ALA A 156 -12.61 -12.40 -10.92
CA ALA A 156 -11.87 -11.18 -11.16
C ALA A 156 -10.92 -10.83 -10.00
N THR A 157 -11.31 -11.10 -8.75
CA THR A 157 -10.47 -10.89 -7.57
C THR A 157 -9.24 -11.81 -7.57
N LEU A 158 -9.43 -13.10 -7.93
CA LEU A 158 -8.32 -14.04 -8.12
C LEU A 158 -7.40 -13.58 -9.26
N TYR A 159 -7.96 -13.13 -10.38
CA TYR A 159 -7.15 -12.63 -11.49
C TYR A 159 -6.30 -11.42 -11.10
N THR A 160 -6.88 -10.47 -10.38
CA THR A 160 -6.14 -9.31 -9.85
C THR A 160 -5.01 -9.75 -8.92
N ALA A 161 -5.23 -10.74 -8.05
CA ALA A 161 -4.20 -11.24 -7.15
C ALA A 161 -3.03 -11.91 -7.91
N VAL A 162 -3.31 -12.66 -8.98
CA VAL A 162 -2.28 -13.24 -9.85
C VAL A 162 -1.49 -12.15 -10.56
N SER A 163 -2.17 -11.17 -11.18
CA SER A 163 -1.50 -10.03 -11.81
C SER A 163 -0.64 -9.26 -10.81
N GLN A 164 -1.16 -9.01 -9.60
CA GLN A 164 -0.39 -8.34 -8.54
C GLN A 164 0.85 -9.14 -8.13
N CYS A 165 0.78 -10.48 -8.04
CA CYS A 165 1.97 -11.28 -7.77
C CYS A 165 3.04 -11.10 -8.84
N TYR A 166 2.67 -11.03 -10.11
CA TYR A 166 3.63 -10.74 -11.19
C TYR A 166 4.25 -9.35 -11.05
N PHE A 167 3.46 -8.33 -10.68
CA PHE A 167 3.99 -6.98 -10.40
C PHE A 167 4.96 -6.99 -9.22
N ASP A 168 4.60 -7.64 -8.10
CA ASP A 168 5.47 -7.78 -6.92
C ASP A 168 6.80 -8.49 -7.26
N CYS A 169 6.79 -9.37 -8.27
CA CYS A 169 7.97 -10.12 -8.73
C CYS A 169 8.76 -9.41 -9.85
N GLN A 170 8.51 -8.12 -10.11
CA GLN A 170 9.12 -7.36 -11.21
C GLN A 170 8.89 -7.97 -12.60
N ALA A 171 7.82 -8.75 -12.76
CA ALA A 171 7.45 -9.43 -14.00
C ALA A 171 6.19 -8.78 -14.63
N GLY A 172 6.18 -7.45 -14.71
CA GLY A 172 4.99 -6.68 -15.10
C GLY A 172 4.37 -7.08 -16.45
N ILE A 173 5.18 -7.51 -17.43
CA ILE A 173 4.69 -8.03 -18.73
C ILE A 173 3.71 -9.19 -18.51
N HIS A 174 4.07 -10.14 -17.66
CA HIS A 174 3.22 -11.29 -17.36
C HIS A 174 1.97 -10.89 -16.57
N GLY A 175 2.08 -9.89 -15.69
CA GLY A 175 0.94 -9.32 -14.97
C GLY A 175 -0.10 -8.72 -15.91
N GLU A 176 0.35 -7.94 -16.90
CA GLU A 176 -0.51 -7.35 -17.93
C GLU A 176 -1.12 -8.42 -18.85
N ILE A 177 -0.32 -9.36 -19.37
CA ILE A 177 -0.80 -10.45 -20.23
C ILE A 177 -1.90 -11.24 -19.51
N PHE A 178 -1.70 -11.54 -18.23
CA PHE A 178 -2.69 -12.24 -17.44
C PHE A 178 -3.98 -11.43 -17.24
N ALA A 179 -3.87 -10.12 -16.99
CA ALA A 179 -5.03 -9.24 -16.86
C ALA A 179 -5.82 -9.13 -18.18
N ARG A 180 -5.13 -9.05 -19.33
CA ARG A 180 -5.76 -9.08 -20.67
C ARG A 180 -6.49 -10.40 -20.92
N ARG A 181 -5.88 -11.54 -20.56
CA ARG A 181 -6.55 -12.85 -20.60
C ARG A 181 -7.81 -12.86 -19.74
N GLY A 182 -7.71 -12.33 -18.52
CA GLY A 182 -8.83 -12.16 -17.61
C GLY A 182 -9.97 -11.41 -18.31
N LEU A 183 -9.67 -10.22 -18.85
CA LEU A 183 -10.64 -9.35 -19.54
C LEU A 183 -11.34 -10.04 -20.71
N ILE A 184 -10.62 -10.79 -21.54
CA ILE A 184 -11.21 -11.58 -22.64
C ILE A 184 -12.28 -12.55 -22.11
N LYS A 185 -11.98 -13.27 -21.02
CA LYS A 185 -12.94 -14.21 -20.40
C LYS A 185 -14.16 -13.50 -19.80
N ILE A 186 -13.99 -12.28 -19.29
CA ILE A 186 -15.12 -11.46 -18.80
C ILE A 186 -16.04 -11.11 -19.97
N ASP A 187 -15.46 -10.69 -21.10
CA ASP A 187 -16.23 -10.30 -22.28
C ASP A 187 -16.94 -11.50 -22.92
N GLU A 188 -16.29 -12.66 -23.01
CA GLU A 188 -16.91 -13.92 -23.46
C GLU A 188 -18.16 -14.25 -22.64
N LEU A 189 -18.07 -14.20 -21.30
CA LEU A 189 -19.22 -14.46 -20.44
C LEU A 189 -20.30 -13.37 -20.58
N LYS A 190 -19.91 -12.11 -20.72
CA LYS A 190 -20.84 -11.00 -20.95
C LYS A 190 -21.63 -11.18 -22.25
N GLN A 191 -20.97 -11.62 -23.32
CA GLN A 191 -21.63 -11.92 -24.59
C GLN A 191 -22.63 -13.08 -24.44
N LEU A 192 -22.26 -14.15 -23.73
CA LEU A 192 -23.16 -15.28 -23.46
C LEU A 192 -24.41 -14.86 -22.68
N GLU A 193 -24.25 -14.01 -21.67
CA GLU A 193 -25.36 -13.49 -20.85
C GLU A 193 -26.30 -12.54 -21.62
N ASN A 194 -25.74 -11.76 -22.55
CA ASN A 194 -26.54 -10.90 -23.43
C ASN A 194 -27.39 -11.71 -24.41
N ILE A 195 -26.96 -12.92 -24.78
CA ILE A 195 -27.73 -13.83 -25.64
C ILE A 195 -28.83 -14.55 -24.83
N SER A 196 -28.57 -14.86 -23.56
CA SER A 196 -29.45 -15.70 -22.73
C SER A 196 -30.54 -14.95 -21.96
N SER A 197 -30.38 -13.65 -21.67
CA SER A 197 -31.24 -12.93 -20.71
C SER A 197 -32.24 -11.92 -21.34
N SER A 198 -33.50 -11.95 -20.89
CA SER A 198 -34.55 -10.98 -21.28
C SER A 198 -34.97 -9.99 -20.17
N LEU A 199 -34.56 -10.17 -18.91
CA LEU A 199 -34.84 -9.21 -17.83
C LEU A 199 -33.91 -9.45 -16.61
N GLY A 200 -33.16 -8.43 -16.19
CA GLY A 200 -32.23 -8.50 -15.04
C GLY A 200 -30.95 -7.65 -15.17
N LYS A 201 -31.02 -6.50 -15.85
CA LYS A 201 -29.84 -5.78 -16.37
C LYS A 201 -28.96 -5.12 -15.30
N SER A 202 -29.55 -4.47 -14.29
CA SER A 202 -28.77 -3.54 -13.43
C SER A 202 -27.72 -4.22 -12.53
N GLU A 203 -28.02 -5.34 -11.88
CA GLU A 203 -27.06 -5.97 -10.96
C GLU A 203 -25.96 -6.74 -11.70
N THR A 204 -26.33 -7.45 -12.75
CA THR A 204 -25.39 -8.14 -13.66
C THR A 204 -24.44 -7.14 -14.34
N GLU A 205 -24.94 -5.98 -14.78
CA GLU A 205 -24.11 -4.91 -15.34
C GLU A 205 -23.09 -4.38 -14.33
N LYS A 206 -23.45 -4.23 -13.04
CA LYS A 206 -22.51 -3.84 -12.00
C LYS A 206 -21.40 -4.87 -11.80
N ILE A 207 -21.75 -6.16 -11.78
CA ILE A 207 -20.79 -7.26 -11.65
C ILE A 207 -19.79 -7.23 -12.80
N PHE A 208 -20.25 -7.10 -14.05
CA PHE A 208 -19.37 -6.99 -15.21
C PHE A 208 -18.53 -5.72 -15.18
N ARG A 209 -19.11 -4.58 -14.80
CA ARG A 209 -18.38 -3.31 -14.67
C ARG A 209 -17.25 -3.41 -13.64
N GLU A 210 -17.52 -3.96 -12.46
CA GLU A 210 -16.51 -4.17 -11.41
C GLU A 210 -15.40 -5.09 -11.90
N ALA A 211 -15.76 -6.20 -12.54
CA ALA A 211 -14.81 -7.20 -13.02
C ALA A 211 -13.92 -6.65 -14.15
N THR A 212 -14.50 -5.93 -15.13
CA THR A 212 -13.77 -5.22 -16.18
C THR A 212 -12.83 -4.19 -15.58
N LEU A 213 -13.30 -3.38 -14.63
CA LEU A 213 -12.48 -2.34 -14.01
C LEU A 213 -11.25 -2.92 -13.30
N LYS A 214 -11.41 -4.01 -12.54
CA LYS A 214 -10.30 -4.72 -11.89
C LYS A 214 -9.22 -5.13 -12.89
N MET A 215 -9.59 -5.61 -14.08
CA MET A 215 -8.64 -5.98 -15.12
C MET A 215 -8.02 -4.75 -15.80
N SER A 216 -8.83 -3.74 -16.13
CA SER A 216 -8.36 -2.49 -16.75
C SER A 216 -7.34 -1.76 -15.88
N VAL A 217 -7.54 -1.71 -14.56
CA VAL A 217 -6.56 -1.12 -13.62
C VAL A 217 -5.23 -1.88 -13.65
N MET A 218 -5.25 -3.21 -13.66
CA MET A 218 -4.04 -4.02 -13.75
C MET A 218 -3.32 -3.87 -15.10
N ILE A 219 -4.06 -3.66 -16.20
CA ILE A 219 -3.47 -3.38 -17.52
C ILE A 219 -2.83 -2.00 -17.52
N PHE A 220 -3.59 -0.97 -17.10
CA PHE A 220 -3.13 0.43 -17.06
C PHE A 220 -1.83 0.58 -16.28
N LYS A 221 -1.72 -0.13 -15.15
CA LYS A 221 -0.56 -0.15 -14.24
C LYS A 221 0.78 -0.26 -14.96
N ARG A 222 0.84 -1.06 -16.04
CA ARG A 222 2.02 -1.21 -16.89
C ARG A 222 1.96 -0.33 -18.13
N THR A 223 0.84 -0.35 -18.84
CA THR A 223 0.71 0.30 -20.15
C THR A 223 1.05 1.79 -20.10
N VAL A 224 0.74 2.49 -19.01
CA VAL A 224 1.03 3.93 -18.86
C VAL A 224 2.52 4.26 -18.94
N TYR A 225 3.38 3.36 -18.47
CA TYR A 225 4.84 3.53 -18.53
C TYR A 225 5.44 3.13 -19.89
N GLU A 226 4.71 2.39 -20.72
CA GLU A 226 5.14 2.02 -22.08
C GLU A 226 4.67 3.00 -23.15
N SER A 227 3.48 3.57 -23.01
CA SER A 227 2.97 4.59 -23.92
C SER A 227 3.86 5.84 -23.93
N GLY A 228 4.52 6.14 -22.79
CA GLY A 228 5.57 7.15 -22.71
C GLY A 228 6.74 6.85 -23.66
N ARG A 229 7.23 5.61 -23.67
CA ARG A 229 8.36 5.15 -24.51
C ARG A 229 8.09 5.23 -26.00
N GLN A 230 6.87 4.94 -26.43
CA GLN A 230 6.53 4.95 -27.86
C GLN A 230 6.39 6.37 -28.45
N THR A 231 5.95 7.35 -27.65
CA THR A 231 5.70 8.73 -28.13
C THR A 231 6.96 9.59 -28.28
N VAL A 232 8.09 9.22 -27.66
CA VAL A 232 9.36 9.96 -27.77
C VAL A 232 10.16 9.57 -29.02
N SER A 233 10.03 8.33 -29.50
CA SER A 233 10.68 7.85 -30.75
C SER A 233 10.26 8.62 -32.01
N SER A 234 9.19 9.41 -31.94
CA SER A 234 8.58 10.11 -33.08
C SER A 234 8.30 11.60 -32.82
N ARG A 235 9.15 12.32 -32.07
CA ARG A 235 9.09 13.80 -31.99
C ARG A 235 10.29 14.51 -32.66
N PRO A 236 10.06 15.37 -33.68
CA PRO A 236 11.00 16.45 -34.01
C PRO A 236 10.89 17.55 -32.94
N LYS A 237 12.02 18.02 -32.43
CA LYS A 237 12.10 19.13 -31.45
C LYS A 237 11.37 20.37 -31.98
N LEU A 238 10.21 20.71 -31.41
CA LEU A 238 9.52 21.99 -31.69
C LEU A 238 9.47 22.89 -30.45
N ARG A 239 9.84 24.15 -30.69
CA ARG A 239 9.99 25.24 -29.72
C ARG A 239 8.68 25.63 -29.04
N VAL A 240 8.85 26.09 -27.80
CA VAL A 240 7.88 26.77 -26.94
C VAL A 240 7.04 27.81 -27.71
N GLY A 241 5.72 27.70 -27.60
CA GLY A 241 4.80 28.70 -28.16
C GLY A 241 3.33 28.51 -27.79
N ARG A 242 2.84 29.43 -26.94
CA ARG A 242 1.44 29.82 -26.66
C ARG A 242 0.51 28.86 -25.89
N LYS A 243 0.18 29.30 -24.67
CA LYS A 243 -1.02 28.93 -23.89
C LYS A 243 -2.27 29.02 -24.78
N LYS A 244 -2.80 27.86 -25.20
CA LYS A 244 -4.19 27.71 -25.62
C LYS A 244 -4.96 27.13 -24.43
N SER A 245 -6.19 27.57 -24.22
CA SER A 245 -7.13 26.98 -23.26
C SER A 245 -7.18 25.47 -23.51
N LEU A 246 -6.49 24.73 -22.66
CA LEU A 246 -6.34 23.28 -22.76
C LEU A 246 -7.52 22.72 -21.96
N LYS A 247 -8.49 22.11 -22.65
CA LYS A 247 -9.54 21.29 -22.03
C LYS A 247 -8.94 19.90 -21.79
N TRP A 248 -9.14 19.35 -20.59
CA TRP A 248 -8.69 18.00 -20.24
C TRP A 248 -9.13 17.01 -21.33
N PRO A 249 -8.31 16.05 -21.77
CA PRO A 249 -6.95 15.66 -21.30
C PRO A 249 -5.78 16.38 -22.02
N HIS A 250 -4.64 16.52 -21.35
CA HIS A 250 -3.46 17.27 -21.83
C HIS A 250 -2.21 16.41 -22.10
N THR A 251 -2.07 15.30 -21.38
CA THR A 251 -0.87 14.44 -21.45
C THR A 251 -1.20 13.04 -21.96
N PRO A 252 -0.22 12.26 -22.48
CA PRO A 252 -0.45 10.89 -22.91
C PRO A 252 -1.05 10.00 -21.81
N ALA A 253 -0.59 10.16 -20.55
CA ALA A 253 -1.16 9.43 -19.42
C ALA A 253 -2.63 9.78 -19.15
N GLN A 254 -3.00 11.07 -19.27
CA GLN A 254 -4.40 11.52 -19.11
C GLN A 254 -5.30 11.06 -20.26
N GLN A 255 -4.77 11.00 -21.49
CA GLN A 255 -5.47 10.44 -22.65
C GLN A 255 -5.77 8.96 -22.42
N LEU A 256 -4.76 8.18 -22.03
CA LEU A 256 -4.94 6.76 -21.71
C LEU A 256 -5.95 6.54 -20.56
N LEU A 257 -5.93 7.38 -19.52
CA LEU A 257 -6.92 7.34 -18.44
C LEU A 257 -8.35 7.58 -18.94
N THR A 258 -8.52 8.52 -19.88
CA THR A 258 -9.84 8.85 -20.45
C THR A 258 -10.32 7.76 -21.42
N GLU A 259 -9.40 7.10 -22.12
CA GLU A 259 -9.70 5.99 -23.03
C GLU A 259 -10.09 4.71 -22.28
N MET A 260 -9.47 4.46 -21.11
CA MET A 260 -9.67 3.21 -20.36
C MET A 260 -10.76 3.29 -19.28
N PHE A 261 -11.12 4.48 -18.80
CA PHE A 261 -12.00 4.65 -17.63
C PHE A 261 -13.02 5.78 -17.78
N ASP A 262 -14.28 5.43 -17.51
CA ASP A 262 -15.44 6.33 -17.71
C ASP A 262 -15.73 7.27 -16.52
N CYS A 263 -15.07 7.08 -15.37
CA CYS A 263 -15.29 7.91 -14.18
C CYS A 263 -14.01 8.25 -13.42
N ALA A 264 -14.03 9.41 -12.74
CA ALA A 264 -12.87 9.94 -12.03
C ALA A 264 -12.41 9.05 -10.87
N ALA A 265 -13.31 8.33 -10.18
CA ALA A 265 -12.94 7.38 -9.14
C ALA A 265 -12.12 6.20 -9.70
N ALA A 266 -12.50 5.68 -10.88
CA ALA A 266 -11.75 4.64 -11.57
C ALA A 266 -10.39 5.15 -12.07
N GLN A 267 -10.35 6.37 -12.62
CA GLN A 267 -9.11 7.03 -13.04
C GLN A 267 -8.16 7.22 -11.85
N PHE A 268 -8.68 7.69 -10.70
CA PHE A 268 -7.88 7.88 -9.48
C PHE A 268 -7.35 6.56 -8.92
N LEU A 269 -8.15 5.49 -8.93
CA LEU A 269 -7.70 4.16 -8.55
C LEU A 269 -6.58 3.66 -9.48
N ALA A 270 -6.71 3.87 -10.79
CA ALA A 270 -5.69 3.48 -11.76
C ALA A 270 -4.37 4.22 -11.53
N ILE A 271 -4.42 5.52 -11.24
CA ILE A 271 -3.26 6.34 -10.86
C ILE A 271 -2.61 5.77 -9.58
N LEU A 272 -3.41 5.51 -8.55
CA LEU A 272 -2.92 4.97 -7.27
C LEU A 272 -2.20 3.63 -7.44
N GLU A 273 -2.80 2.72 -8.21
CA GLU A 273 -2.21 1.40 -8.43
C GLU A 273 -0.93 1.49 -9.27
N ALA A 274 -0.88 2.35 -10.30
CA ALA A 274 0.33 2.58 -11.10
C ALA A 274 1.50 3.12 -10.24
N LEU A 275 1.22 4.07 -9.34
CA LEU A 275 2.23 4.67 -8.48
C LEU A 275 2.69 3.75 -7.32
N SER A 276 1.87 2.76 -6.94
CA SER A 276 2.13 1.90 -5.77
C SER A 276 3.28 0.90 -5.96
N ASP A 277 3.64 0.53 -7.18
CA ASP A 277 4.62 -0.54 -7.44
C ASP A 277 6.06 -0.20 -7.08
N ARG A 278 6.44 1.07 -6.97
CA ARG A 278 7.85 1.46 -6.72
C ARG A 278 8.18 1.82 -5.28
N ILE A 279 7.26 1.71 -4.32
CA ILE A 279 7.54 2.11 -2.94
C ILE A 279 8.56 1.20 -2.22
N ARG A 280 8.90 -0.01 -2.70
CA ARG A 280 9.90 -0.86 -2.01
C ARG A 280 11.15 -1.14 -2.83
N SER A 281 12.05 -0.16 -2.85
CA SER A 281 13.47 -0.37 -2.50
C SER A 281 14.22 0.97 -2.34
N VAL A 282 13.90 1.74 -1.30
CA VAL A 282 14.81 2.82 -0.85
C VAL A 282 16.12 2.23 -0.27
N GLN A 283 16.16 0.93 0.01
CA GLN A 283 17.34 0.27 0.60
C GLN A 283 18.30 -0.39 -0.41
N GLN A 284 17.92 -0.54 -1.68
CA GLN A 284 18.83 -0.91 -2.75
C GLN A 284 18.38 -0.21 -4.04
N PRO A 285 19.03 0.89 -4.46
CA PRO A 285 18.93 1.32 -5.83
C PRO A 285 19.57 0.22 -6.67
N ASP A 286 18.76 -0.58 -7.36
CA ASP A 286 19.29 -1.36 -8.47
C ASP A 286 19.97 -0.38 -9.44
N PRO A 287 21.09 -0.77 -10.07
CA PRO A 287 21.79 0.12 -10.99
C PRO A 287 20.81 0.59 -12.07
N LEU A 288 20.59 1.91 -12.12
CA LEU A 288 19.79 2.57 -13.15
C LEU A 288 20.24 2.07 -14.52
N VAL A 289 19.39 1.26 -15.16
CA VAL A 289 19.55 0.92 -16.57
C VAL A 289 19.36 2.22 -17.35
N PRO A 290 20.19 2.53 -18.37
CA PRO A 290 20.18 3.84 -19.06
C PRO A 290 18.85 4.22 -19.75
N ASP A 291 17.89 3.30 -19.83
CA ASP A 291 16.62 3.39 -20.55
C ASP A 291 15.45 3.91 -19.66
N GLU A 292 15.76 4.47 -18.49
CA GLU A 292 14.78 4.88 -17.46
C GLU A 292 14.49 6.39 -17.37
N SER A 293 15.05 7.23 -18.25
CA SER A 293 14.92 8.70 -18.16
C SER A 293 13.49 9.25 -18.31
N GLU A 294 12.56 8.47 -18.86
CA GLU A 294 11.17 8.88 -19.16
C GLU A 294 10.17 8.53 -18.04
N ILE A 295 10.57 7.63 -17.14
CA ILE A 295 9.74 7.19 -16.01
C ILE A 295 9.38 8.36 -15.06
N PRO A 296 10.32 9.26 -14.69
CA PRO A 296 10.00 10.40 -13.82
C PRO A 296 8.97 11.36 -14.42
N GLU A 297 8.95 11.51 -15.75
CA GLU A 297 7.97 12.35 -16.45
C GLU A 297 6.57 11.75 -16.31
N VAL A 298 6.41 10.45 -16.60
CA VAL A 298 5.13 9.74 -16.44
C VAL A 298 4.64 9.78 -14.99
N ILE A 299 5.54 9.62 -14.00
CA ILE A 299 5.20 9.73 -12.58
C ILE A 299 4.66 11.14 -12.26
N SER A 300 5.32 12.18 -12.76
CA SER A 300 4.89 13.57 -12.56
C SER A 300 3.53 13.85 -13.20
N GLU A 301 3.30 13.33 -14.42
CA GLU A 301 1.99 13.43 -15.10
C GLU A 301 0.87 12.74 -14.29
N LEU A 302 1.14 11.55 -13.75
CA LEU A 302 0.20 10.79 -12.92
C LEU A 302 -0.15 11.54 -11.63
N PHE A 303 0.83 12.16 -10.97
CA PHE A 303 0.58 12.96 -9.78
C PHE A 303 -0.22 14.24 -10.09
N LEU A 304 0.07 14.94 -11.19
CA LEU A 304 -0.72 16.11 -11.60
C LEU A 304 -2.15 15.71 -11.96
N ALA A 305 -2.34 14.62 -12.71
CA ALA A 305 -3.64 14.06 -13.01
C ALA A 305 -4.42 13.70 -11.74
N GLY A 306 -3.76 13.06 -10.77
CA GLY A 306 -4.36 12.71 -9.48
C GLY A 306 -4.76 13.94 -8.66
N LEU A 307 -3.94 14.99 -8.66
CA LEU A 307 -4.23 16.25 -7.97
C LEU A 307 -5.40 16.99 -8.63
N GLU A 308 -5.44 17.07 -9.95
CA GLU A 308 -6.56 17.67 -10.69
C GLU A 308 -7.87 16.94 -10.38
N ILE A 309 -7.86 15.60 -10.41
CA ILE A 309 -9.01 14.78 -10.04
C ILE A 309 -9.41 15.06 -8.58
N LEU A 310 -8.48 15.05 -7.63
CA LEU A 310 -8.75 15.29 -6.20
C LEU A 310 -9.28 16.71 -5.92
N SER A 311 -8.75 17.72 -6.60
CA SER A 311 -9.13 19.14 -6.41
C SER A 311 -10.51 19.46 -6.98
N VAL A 312 -10.91 18.84 -8.10
CA VAL A 312 -12.28 18.98 -8.63
C VAL A 312 -13.31 18.46 -7.62
N PHE A 313 -12.97 17.43 -6.83
CA PHE A 313 -13.85 16.93 -5.77
C PHE A 313 -13.94 17.85 -4.56
N SER A 314 -12.85 18.51 -4.14
CA SER A 314 -12.88 19.40 -2.98
C SER A 314 -13.78 20.62 -3.21
N VAL A 315 -13.82 21.15 -4.43
CA VAL A 315 -14.73 22.25 -4.83
C VAL A 315 -16.20 21.81 -4.76
N PHE A 316 -16.51 20.57 -5.17
CA PHE A 316 -17.87 20.03 -5.12
C PHE A 316 -18.36 19.85 -3.68
N VAL A 317 -17.51 19.34 -2.79
CA VAL A 317 -17.82 19.15 -1.35
C VAL A 317 -18.05 20.49 -0.65
N ASN A 318 -17.20 21.50 -0.89
CA ASN A 318 -17.37 22.84 -0.31
C ASN A 318 -18.66 23.52 -0.81
N ALA A 319 -19.05 23.34 -2.08
CA ALA A 319 -20.31 23.87 -2.61
C ALA A 319 -21.56 23.21 -2.01
N GLN A 320 -21.49 21.92 -1.63
CA GLN A 320 -22.59 21.20 -0.98
C GLN A 320 -22.74 21.53 0.50
N ILE A 321 -21.63 21.74 1.23
CA ILE A 321 -21.66 22.19 2.64
C ILE A 321 -22.35 23.56 2.75
N ILE A 322 -22.17 24.45 1.76
CA ILE A 322 -22.86 25.75 1.72
C ILE A 322 -24.36 25.60 1.40
N LYS A 323 -24.75 24.62 0.56
CA LYS A 323 -26.17 24.35 0.23
C LYS A 323 -26.94 23.69 1.37
N LEU A 324 -26.30 22.92 2.23
CA LEU A 324 -26.94 22.25 3.37
C LEU A 324 -27.43 23.21 4.47
N ASN A 325 -27.00 24.48 4.45
CA ASN A 325 -27.53 25.53 5.33
C ASN A 325 -28.83 26.19 4.83
N LEU A 326 -29.35 25.80 3.66
CA LEU A 326 -30.60 26.34 3.11
C LEU A 326 -31.56 25.23 2.67
N LYS A 327 -32.49 24.95 3.59
CA LYS A 327 -33.78 24.23 3.45
C LYS A 327 -33.76 22.71 3.28
N GLN A 328 -34.38 22.06 4.27
CA GLN A 328 -35.06 20.77 4.17
C GLN A 328 -36.07 20.78 3.01
N THR A 329 -35.91 19.87 2.06
CA THR A 329 -36.99 19.15 1.39
C THR A 329 -36.42 17.89 0.72
N SER A 330 -36.91 16.74 1.19
CA SER A 330 -37.12 15.44 0.55
C SER A 330 -36.20 14.95 -0.59
N GLU A 331 -35.71 13.71 -0.40
CA GLU A 331 -35.07 12.78 -1.36
C GLU A 331 -33.55 12.85 -1.62
N CYS A 332 -32.76 13.49 -0.75
CA CYS A 332 -31.30 13.35 -0.76
C CYS A 332 -30.79 12.65 0.51
N VAL A 333 -31.11 11.37 0.63
CA VAL A 333 -30.48 10.44 1.59
C VAL A 333 -29.59 9.52 0.75
N TYR A 334 -28.39 9.20 1.24
CA TYR A 334 -27.37 8.29 0.67
C TYR A 334 -26.15 8.88 -0.05
N ILE A 335 -25.60 10.01 0.40
CA ILE A 335 -24.13 10.21 0.29
C ILE A 335 -23.60 10.31 1.72
N TYR A 336 -23.72 9.18 2.42
CA TYR A 336 -23.08 8.99 3.72
C TYR A 336 -21.78 8.24 3.46
N ILE A 337 -20.70 8.85 3.90
CA ILE A 337 -19.37 8.30 4.13
C ILE A 337 -19.51 6.86 4.64
N TYR A 338 -19.20 5.87 3.80
CA TYR A 338 -19.06 4.49 4.25
C TYR A 338 -17.57 4.17 4.39
N ILE A 339 -17.10 4.40 5.61
CA ILE A 339 -15.99 3.69 6.20
C ILE A 339 -16.41 2.22 6.30
N LYS A 340 -15.97 1.42 5.32
CA LYS A 340 -15.74 -0.02 5.48
C LYS A 340 -14.77 -0.47 4.39
N GLN A 341 -13.77 -1.23 4.84
CA GLN A 341 -12.78 -1.98 4.07
C GLN A 341 -13.03 -2.05 2.57
N ASN A 342 -12.03 -1.59 1.80
CA ASN A 342 -11.69 -2.00 0.42
C ASN A 342 -12.83 -2.68 -0.38
N ILE A 343 -13.23 -2.04 -1.50
CA ILE A 343 -14.11 -2.57 -2.57
C ILE A 343 -15.60 -2.15 -2.51
N CYS A 344 -15.96 -0.94 -2.05
CA CYS A 344 -17.37 -0.50 -2.13
C CYS A 344 -17.67 0.90 -2.68
N VAL A 345 -16.78 1.51 -3.48
CA VAL A 345 -17.12 2.73 -4.24
C VAL A 345 -17.40 2.45 -5.73
N LEU A 346 -17.45 1.18 -6.14
CA LEU A 346 -17.51 0.80 -7.56
C LEU A 346 -18.89 0.32 -8.05
N THR A 347 -19.86 0.12 -7.16
CA THR A 347 -21.15 -0.50 -7.51
C THR A 347 -22.32 0.48 -7.68
N ALA A 348 -22.09 1.77 -7.47
CA ALA A 348 -22.94 2.84 -7.99
C ALA A 348 -22.03 3.86 -8.67
N GLY A 349 -22.43 4.44 -9.80
CA GLY A 349 -21.67 5.48 -10.51
C GLY A 349 -21.61 6.80 -9.75
N GLU A 350 -21.23 6.77 -8.48
CA GLU A 350 -21.04 7.92 -7.63
C GLU A 350 -19.57 8.26 -7.69
N ASN A 351 -19.27 9.46 -8.16
CA ASN A 351 -17.92 9.93 -8.48
C ASN A 351 -17.01 10.09 -7.25
N GLY A 352 -17.29 9.49 -6.09
CA GLY A 352 -16.52 9.72 -4.86
C GLY A 352 -15.12 9.09 -4.89
N ILE A 353 -14.13 9.81 -4.38
CA ILE A 353 -12.81 9.26 -3.99
C ILE A 353 -12.88 8.89 -2.51
N SER A 354 -12.41 7.71 -2.12
CA SER A 354 -12.38 7.33 -0.71
C SER A 354 -11.29 8.08 0.06
N GLY A 355 -11.53 8.38 1.34
CA GLY A 355 -10.53 9.04 2.21
C GLY A 355 -9.22 8.25 2.30
N ASP A 356 -9.29 6.91 2.37
CA ASP A 356 -8.10 6.04 2.37
C ASP A 356 -7.29 6.18 1.07
N ALA A 357 -7.96 6.27 -0.08
CA ALA A 357 -7.31 6.47 -1.37
C ALA A 357 -6.59 7.82 -1.42
N ALA A 358 -7.22 8.88 -0.91
CA ALA A 358 -6.62 10.21 -0.84
C ALA A 358 -5.41 10.26 0.12
N VAL A 359 -5.51 9.63 1.30
CA VAL A 359 -4.38 9.51 2.25
C VAL A 359 -3.23 8.72 1.63
N LYS A 360 -3.52 7.59 0.96
CA LYS A 360 -2.51 6.80 0.23
C LYS A 360 -1.84 7.64 -0.86
N PHE A 361 -2.60 8.44 -1.60
CA PHE A 361 -2.07 9.35 -2.63
C PHE A 361 -1.09 10.38 -2.06
N ILE A 362 -1.39 10.95 -0.88
CA ILE A 362 -0.49 11.90 -0.21
C ILE A 362 0.78 11.21 0.29
N LYS A 363 0.66 10.02 0.89
CA LYS A 363 1.83 9.22 1.31
C LYS A 363 2.72 8.88 0.12
N LEU A 364 2.12 8.54 -1.03
CA LEU A 364 2.83 8.33 -2.30
C LEU A 364 3.55 9.61 -2.74
N ALA A 365 2.87 10.76 -2.77
CA ALA A 365 3.47 12.03 -3.18
C ALA A 365 4.68 12.40 -2.30
N PHE A 366 4.61 12.16 -0.99
CA PHE A 366 5.74 12.32 -0.08
C PHE A 366 6.89 11.37 -0.42
N SER A 367 6.59 10.08 -0.62
CA SER A 367 7.60 9.03 -0.89
C SER A 367 8.36 9.26 -2.20
N TYR A 368 7.71 9.84 -3.20
CA TYR A 368 8.32 10.23 -4.48
C TYR A 368 8.85 11.68 -4.48
N GLU A 369 8.91 12.36 -3.33
CA GLU A 369 9.37 13.75 -3.19
C GLU A 369 8.65 14.77 -4.11
N ASN A 370 7.39 14.51 -4.46
CA ASN A 370 6.56 15.40 -5.27
C ASN A 370 5.91 16.49 -4.40
N TRP A 371 6.72 17.48 -3.98
CA TRP A 371 6.33 18.47 -2.96
C TRP A 371 5.12 19.33 -3.31
N HIS A 372 5.04 19.84 -4.54
CA HIS A 372 3.89 20.65 -4.99
C HIS A 372 2.56 19.89 -4.83
N VAL A 373 2.55 18.61 -5.21
CA VAL A 373 1.37 17.75 -5.14
C VAL A 373 1.07 17.37 -3.69
N PHE A 374 2.10 17.07 -2.90
CA PHE A 374 1.96 16.82 -1.47
C PHE A 374 1.33 18.01 -0.73
N ASP A 375 1.87 19.22 -0.91
CA ASP A 375 1.39 20.44 -0.22
C ASP A 375 -0.03 20.81 -0.64
N SER A 376 -0.34 20.69 -1.93
CA SER A 376 -1.69 20.96 -2.42
C SER A 376 -2.69 19.93 -1.92
N ALA A 377 -2.36 18.63 -2.02
CA ALA A 377 -3.27 17.56 -1.62
C ALA A 377 -3.51 17.50 -0.11
N ILE A 378 -2.48 17.77 0.70
CA ILE A 378 -2.59 17.71 2.16
C ILE A 378 -3.50 18.82 2.70
N GLU A 379 -3.49 20.01 2.10
CA GLU A 379 -4.39 21.11 2.47
C GLU A 379 -5.86 20.67 2.34
N PHE A 380 -6.21 20.00 1.23
CA PHE A 380 -7.58 19.51 1.02
C PHE A 380 -7.96 18.38 1.97
N VAL A 381 -7.09 17.38 2.11
CA VAL A 381 -7.40 16.15 2.86
C VAL A 381 -7.36 16.40 4.37
N ALA A 382 -6.41 17.19 4.88
CA ALA A 382 -6.34 17.49 6.31
C ALA A 382 -7.57 18.27 6.78
N ASN A 383 -8.02 19.27 6.01
CA ASN A 383 -9.25 20.02 6.31
C ASN A 383 -10.48 19.09 6.32
N PHE A 384 -10.55 18.14 5.38
CA PHE A 384 -11.61 17.14 5.36
C PHE A 384 -11.57 16.22 6.59
N LEU A 385 -10.41 15.67 6.94
CA LEU A 385 -10.27 14.74 8.07
C LEU A 385 -10.60 15.43 9.41
N GLN A 386 -10.18 16.68 9.59
CA GLN A 386 -10.47 17.46 10.79
C GLN A 386 -11.97 17.78 10.94
N ALA A 387 -12.70 17.95 9.84
CA ALA A 387 -14.13 18.24 9.86
C ALA A 387 -15.02 17.04 10.24
N GLN A 388 -14.50 15.80 10.19
CA GLN A 388 -15.31 14.58 10.36
C GLN A 388 -15.41 14.10 11.81
N ASP A 389 -14.49 14.49 12.71
CA ASP A 389 -14.42 14.04 14.11
C ASP A 389 -14.56 12.51 14.34
N ASP A 390 -14.26 11.70 13.31
CA ASP A 390 -14.38 10.24 13.38
C ASP A 390 -13.09 9.60 13.95
N PRO A 391 -13.19 8.72 14.97
CA PRO A 391 -12.04 7.99 15.50
C PRO A 391 -11.28 7.18 14.44
N THR A 392 -11.89 6.73 13.34
CA THR A 392 -11.19 5.95 12.31
C THR A 392 -10.12 6.75 11.58
N TRP A 393 -10.30 8.07 11.46
CA TRP A 393 -9.37 8.96 10.76
C TRP A 393 -8.22 9.46 11.63
N LYS A 394 -8.27 9.24 12.95
CA LYS A 394 -7.24 9.71 13.88
C LYS A 394 -5.84 9.17 13.56
N LYS A 395 -5.77 7.94 13.04
CA LYS A 395 -4.50 7.36 12.55
C LYS A 395 -3.96 8.15 11.36
N ALA A 396 -4.79 8.36 10.34
CA ALA A 396 -4.40 9.08 9.13
C ALA A 396 -4.04 10.53 9.41
N GLU A 397 -4.80 11.21 10.26
CA GLU A 397 -4.53 12.58 10.73
C GLU A 397 -3.15 12.68 11.40
N MET A 398 -2.85 11.73 12.29
CA MET A 398 -1.56 11.63 12.97
C MET A 398 -0.41 11.42 11.98
N GLU A 399 -0.56 10.48 11.05
CA GLU A 399 0.46 10.17 10.04
C GLU A 399 0.72 11.34 9.11
N LEU A 400 -0.33 11.99 8.60
CA LEU A 400 -0.18 13.17 7.73
C LEU A 400 0.51 14.32 8.46
N LYS A 401 0.16 14.57 9.73
CA LYS A 401 0.82 15.58 10.56
C LYS A 401 2.31 15.31 10.74
N LEU A 402 2.69 14.04 10.96
CA LEU A 402 4.11 13.65 11.06
C LEU A 402 4.85 13.90 9.74
N LEU A 403 4.27 13.55 8.60
CA LEU A 403 4.87 13.80 7.29
C LEU A 403 5.05 15.31 7.00
N THR A 404 4.07 16.15 7.35
CA THR A 404 4.19 17.61 7.23
C THR A 404 5.36 18.17 8.02
N LEU A 405 5.53 17.70 9.27
CA LEU A 405 6.62 18.14 10.15
C LEU A 405 7.98 17.59 9.72
N MET A 406 8.01 16.42 9.09
CA MET A 406 9.24 15.78 8.63
C MET A 406 9.84 16.45 7.39
N LYS A 407 9.01 16.99 6.49
CA LYS A 407 9.44 17.68 5.26
C LYS A 407 10.50 18.79 5.50
N PRO A 408 10.28 19.81 6.35
CA PRO A 408 11.25 20.89 6.56
C PRO A 408 12.56 20.40 7.20
N VAL A 409 12.50 19.32 7.99
CA VAL A 409 13.69 18.72 8.62
C VAL A 409 14.55 18.01 7.57
N LEU A 410 13.95 17.29 6.62
CA LEU A 410 14.67 16.62 5.53
C LEU A 410 15.32 17.63 4.57
N PHE A 411 14.58 18.67 4.16
CA PHE A 411 14.98 19.59 3.09
C PHE A 411 15.03 21.08 3.53
N PRO A 412 15.97 21.47 4.40
CA PRO A 412 16.15 22.85 4.82
C PRO A 412 16.74 23.68 3.65
N GLY A 413 15.88 24.35 2.87
CA GLY A 413 16.31 25.32 1.84
C GLY A 413 15.54 25.35 0.52
N LYS A 414 14.66 24.37 0.24
CA LYS A 414 13.80 24.40 -0.96
C LYS A 414 12.43 25.07 -0.73
N CYS A 415 12.01 25.24 0.53
CA CYS A 415 10.66 25.71 0.87
C CYS A 415 10.43 27.23 0.77
N GLU A 416 11.48 28.06 0.74
CA GLU A 416 11.29 29.52 0.75
C GLU A 416 11.04 30.13 -0.65
N HIS A 417 11.35 29.40 -1.74
CA HIS A 417 11.31 30.01 -3.09
C HIS A 417 9.98 29.89 -3.84
N GLU A 418 8.99 29.13 -3.35
CA GLU A 418 7.68 28.98 -4.01
C GLU A 418 6.56 29.80 -3.36
N LEU A 419 6.79 30.38 -2.18
CA LEU A 419 5.80 31.18 -1.44
C LEU A 419 5.96 32.71 -1.61
N SER A 420 6.93 33.18 -2.40
CA SER A 420 7.21 34.61 -2.60
C SER A 420 6.92 35.13 -4.01
N ILE A 421 5.85 34.67 -4.67
CA ILE A 421 5.30 35.34 -5.86
C ILE A 421 3.85 35.75 -5.59
N SER A 422 3.68 36.69 -4.65
CA SER A 422 2.53 37.61 -4.65
C SER A 422 2.80 38.75 -3.67
N LYS A 423 3.49 39.79 -4.15
CA LYS A 423 3.26 41.18 -3.76
C LYS A 423 4.16 42.12 -4.58
N GLY A 424 3.51 42.98 -5.37
CA GLY A 424 4.07 44.27 -5.77
C GLY A 424 4.66 44.35 -7.18
N ASN A 425 3.80 44.43 -8.20
CA ASN A 425 4.17 45.10 -9.45
C ASN A 425 4.06 46.61 -9.25
N SER A 426 5.17 47.34 -9.29
CA SER A 426 5.22 48.68 -9.86
C SER A 426 6.65 49.13 -10.19
N LYS A 427 6.89 49.24 -11.51
CA LYS A 427 7.78 50.16 -12.24
C LYS A 427 9.29 49.87 -12.33
N GLU A 428 9.64 49.35 -13.50
CA GLU A 428 10.72 49.74 -14.44
C GLU A 428 11.77 50.75 -13.98
N GLU A 429 13.06 50.37 -14.08
CA GLU A 429 14.04 51.05 -14.96
C GLU A 429 15.27 50.15 -15.21
N MET A 430 15.97 50.43 -16.31
CA MET A 430 16.70 49.48 -17.17
C MET A 430 18.24 49.63 -17.06
N LEU A 431 18.98 48.60 -17.55
CA LEU A 431 20.43 48.55 -17.94
C LEU A 431 21.42 48.25 -16.79
N SER A 432 22.48 47.43 -16.90
CA SER A 432 23.11 46.56 -17.92
C SER A 432 24.22 45.70 -17.21
N PRO A 433 24.83 44.67 -17.84
CA PRO A 433 25.53 43.58 -17.13
C PRO A 433 27.06 43.73 -17.06
N GLY A 434 27.67 43.27 -15.97
CA GLY A 434 29.12 43.00 -15.92
C GLY A 434 29.73 42.99 -14.52
N SER A 435 30.12 41.81 -14.02
CA SER A 435 31.53 41.48 -13.72
C SER A 435 31.58 40.18 -12.92
N GLU A 436 32.27 39.20 -13.49
CA GLU A 436 32.77 38.03 -12.79
C GLU A 436 33.57 38.46 -11.56
N LYS A 437 33.18 37.99 -10.38
CA LYS A 437 34.06 37.93 -9.20
C LYS A 437 33.85 36.59 -8.51
N THR A 438 34.72 35.67 -8.86
CA THR A 438 35.35 34.67 -7.98
C THR A 438 34.93 34.77 -6.51
N GLN A 439 33.97 33.92 -6.09
CA GLN A 439 33.77 33.63 -4.68
C GLN A 439 34.87 32.67 -4.23
N THR A 440 35.94 33.24 -3.69
CA THR A 440 36.86 32.57 -2.78
C THR A 440 36.06 31.92 -1.65
N PHE A 441 36.16 30.59 -1.55
CA PHE A 441 35.77 29.80 -0.37
C PHE A 441 36.48 30.34 0.86
N ARG A 442 35.82 31.27 1.57
CA ARG A 442 36.23 31.69 2.90
C ARG A 442 35.73 30.61 3.85
N LYS A 443 36.65 29.77 4.30
CA LYS A 443 36.49 28.78 5.37
C LYS A 443 36.00 29.51 6.63
N GLY A 444 34.68 29.60 6.77
CA GLY A 444 34.01 30.23 7.90
C GLY A 444 34.02 29.26 9.08
N SER A 445 34.50 29.77 10.21
CA SER A 445 34.41 29.19 11.55
C SER A 445 33.13 28.37 11.77
N LEU A 446 33.28 27.13 12.28
CA LEU A 446 32.20 26.27 12.78
C LEU A 446 31.40 27.05 13.83
N LYS A 447 30.25 27.60 13.46
CA LYS A 447 29.27 28.12 14.42
C LYS A 447 28.39 26.96 14.86
N HIS A 448 28.31 26.78 16.18
CA HIS A 448 27.44 25.81 16.87
C HIS A 448 25.98 26.03 16.44
N ARG A 449 25.26 24.95 16.14
CA ARG A 449 23.88 25.02 15.64
C ARG A 449 22.93 24.45 16.69
N GLU A 450 22.15 25.32 17.34
CA GLU A 450 20.98 24.90 18.11
C GLU A 450 20.06 24.03 17.22
N PRO A 451 19.37 23.02 17.80
CA PRO A 451 18.43 22.23 17.03
C PRO A 451 17.34 23.15 16.47
N SER A 452 16.99 22.98 15.19
CA SER A 452 15.95 23.82 14.61
C SER A 452 14.62 23.61 15.35
N HIS A 453 13.81 24.67 15.44
CA HIS A 453 12.48 24.59 16.04
C HIS A 453 11.63 23.47 15.40
N ASP A 454 11.77 23.25 14.09
CA ASP A 454 11.11 22.16 13.36
C ASP A 454 11.55 20.77 13.83
N LEU A 455 12.83 20.59 14.17
CA LEU A 455 13.36 19.32 14.69
C LEU A 455 12.80 19.02 16.09
N ILE A 456 12.74 20.04 16.97
CA ILE A 456 12.15 19.92 18.30
C ILE A 456 10.65 19.62 18.18
N ASN A 457 9.93 20.29 17.28
CA ASN A 457 8.51 20.07 17.04
C ASN A 457 8.22 18.66 16.53
N LEU A 458 9.04 18.14 15.61
CA LEU A 458 8.91 16.77 15.11
C LEU A 458 9.12 15.76 16.26
N ALA A 459 10.21 15.90 17.02
CA ALA A 459 10.54 14.99 18.13
C ALA A 459 9.42 14.98 19.19
N THR A 460 9.00 16.15 19.67
CA THR A 460 7.94 16.28 20.67
C THR A 460 6.59 15.78 20.17
N THR A 461 6.25 16.02 18.90
CA THR A 461 5.00 15.53 18.29
C THR A 461 4.98 14.02 18.24
N VAL A 462 6.04 13.36 17.76
CA VAL A 462 6.13 11.89 17.71
C VAL A 462 6.01 11.28 19.10
N PHE A 463 6.72 11.87 20.08
CA PHE A 463 6.63 11.44 21.48
C PHE A 463 5.21 11.57 22.03
N SER A 464 4.53 12.69 21.74
CA SER A 464 3.14 12.92 22.16
C SER A 464 2.18 11.91 21.52
N CYS A 465 2.38 11.57 20.25
CA CYS A 465 1.55 10.62 19.53
C CYS A 465 1.58 9.23 20.19
N LEU A 466 2.77 8.79 20.62
CA LEU A 466 2.94 7.51 21.31
C LEU A 466 2.49 7.57 22.77
N SER A 467 2.74 8.69 23.46
CA SER A 467 2.51 8.80 24.91
C SER A 467 1.07 9.16 25.30
N THR A 468 0.31 9.81 24.40
CA THR A 468 -1.08 10.25 24.66
C THR A 468 -2.15 9.42 23.96
N SER A 469 -1.78 8.30 23.31
CA SER A 469 -2.71 7.45 22.57
C SER A 469 -3.69 6.71 23.49
N LYS A 470 -4.71 7.43 23.99
CA LYS A 470 -5.81 6.89 24.81
C LYS A 470 -6.63 5.79 24.09
N GLN A 471 -6.40 5.57 22.79
CA GLN A 471 -7.15 4.64 21.93
C GLN A 471 -6.29 3.51 21.31
N ASN A 472 -5.03 3.29 21.74
CA ASN A 472 -4.11 2.31 21.11
C ASN A 472 -3.91 2.50 19.59
N VAL A 473 -4.16 3.69 19.06
CA VAL A 473 -3.94 4.02 17.64
C VAL A 473 -2.49 4.46 17.48
N LEU A 474 -1.69 3.63 16.81
CA LEU A 474 -0.28 3.90 16.52
C LEU A 474 -0.10 4.20 15.02
N PRO A 475 0.85 5.09 14.65
CA PRO A 475 1.23 5.27 13.26
C PRO A 475 1.77 3.99 12.64
N ASP A 476 1.72 3.89 11.31
CA ASP A 476 2.39 2.84 10.55
C ASP A 476 3.88 2.73 10.94
N LYS A 477 4.35 1.50 11.12
CA LYS A 477 5.74 1.22 11.54
C LYS A 477 6.77 1.81 10.58
N GLU A 478 6.48 1.82 9.28
CA GLU A 478 7.36 2.39 8.25
C GLU A 478 7.54 3.90 8.46
N ILE A 479 6.44 4.64 8.67
CA ILE A 479 6.48 6.08 8.96
C ILE A 479 7.26 6.34 10.26
N LEU A 480 7.07 5.52 11.29
CA LEU A 480 7.83 5.66 12.54
C LEU A 480 9.33 5.45 12.32
N VAL A 481 9.73 4.43 11.56
CA VAL A 481 11.12 4.16 11.20
C VAL A 481 11.71 5.35 10.44
N ASP A 482 10.98 5.89 9.46
CA ASP A 482 11.42 7.02 8.64
C ASP A 482 11.60 8.30 9.48
N VAL A 483 10.68 8.57 10.40
CA VAL A 483 10.77 9.72 11.31
C VAL A 483 11.93 9.56 12.28
N ILE A 484 12.11 8.39 12.89
CA ILE A 484 13.24 8.11 13.79
C ILE A 484 14.57 8.24 13.02
N MET A 485 14.62 7.70 11.81
CA MET A 485 15.80 7.80 10.95
C MET A 485 16.11 9.27 10.62
N CYS A 486 15.09 10.06 10.27
CA CYS A 486 15.23 11.49 10.01
C CYS A 486 15.80 12.23 11.23
N LEU A 487 15.22 12.01 12.41
CA LEU A 487 15.69 12.61 13.66
C LEU A 487 17.14 12.19 13.97
N TRP A 488 17.45 10.89 13.87
CA TRP A 488 18.79 10.37 14.14
C TRP A 488 19.84 10.93 13.18
N GLN A 489 19.57 11.00 11.88
CA GLN A 489 20.51 11.53 10.89
C GLN A 489 20.88 13.00 11.15
N LYS A 490 19.95 13.80 11.69
CA LYS A 490 20.24 15.20 12.05
C LYS A 490 20.97 15.33 13.39
N CYS A 491 20.70 14.43 14.32
CA CYS A 491 21.30 14.43 15.65
C CYS A 491 22.71 13.82 15.70
N LYS A 492 22.95 12.76 14.91
CA LYS A 492 24.19 11.97 14.92
C LYS A 492 25.49 12.80 14.84
N PRO A 493 25.65 13.81 13.94
CA PRO A 493 26.91 14.56 13.85
C PRO A 493 27.20 15.40 15.09
N GLU A 494 26.17 15.87 15.81
CA GLU A 494 26.33 16.63 17.05
C GLU A 494 26.73 15.68 18.21
N PHE A 495 26.13 14.49 18.27
CA PHE A 495 26.48 13.50 19.30
C PHE A 495 27.86 12.88 19.11
N GLN A 496 28.31 12.72 17.87
CA GLN A 496 29.70 12.34 17.62
C GLN A 496 30.68 13.40 18.13
N GLN A 497 30.33 14.69 18.07
CA GLN A 497 31.17 15.75 18.66
C GLN A 497 31.16 15.72 20.19
N ILE A 498 30.01 15.46 20.81
CA ILE A 498 29.87 15.31 22.28
C ILE A 498 30.63 14.08 22.80
N GLN A 499 30.69 12.97 22.05
CA GLN A 499 31.45 11.80 22.45
C GLN A 499 32.97 11.99 22.32
N MET A 500 33.40 12.80 21.34
CA MET A 500 34.82 13.11 21.13
C MET A 500 35.42 14.01 22.22
N SER A 501 34.60 14.68 23.05
CA SER A 501 35.08 15.49 24.18
C SER A 501 35.40 14.67 25.45
N GLY A 502 35.08 13.37 25.49
CA GLY A 502 35.51 12.47 26.57
C GLY A 502 35.06 12.93 27.97
N SER A 503 36.01 13.13 28.88
CA SER A 503 35.78 13.58 30.26
C SER A 503 35.22 15.00 30.39
N ASP A 504 35.34 15.83 29.35
CA ASP A 504 34.87 17.22 29.37
C ASP A 504 33.43 17.34 28.82
N CYS A 505 32.69 16.23 28.80
CA CYS A 505 31.33 16.15 28.28
C CYS A 505 30.37 17.15 28.95
N LEU A 506 30.38 17.21 30.29
CA LEU A 506 29.54 18.15 31.04
C LEU A 506 29.90 19.62 30.73
N GLU A 507 31.19 19.97 30.70
CA GLU A 507 31.63 21.31 30.34
C GLU A 507 31.22 21.68 28.91
N TYR A 508 31.32 20.74 27.96
CA TYR A 508 30.86 20.93 26.58
C TYR A 508 29.35 21.17 26.52
N ILE A 509 28.54 20.35 27.20
CA ILE A 509 27.07 20.48 27.21
C ILE A 509 26.65 21.82 27.82
N HIS A 510 27.27 22.24 28.92
CA HIS A 510 26.99 23.52 29.57
C HIS A 510 27.44 24.72 28.73
N LYS A 511 28.62 24.66 28.11
CA LYS A 511 29.20 25.74 27.31
C LYS A 511 28.46 25.96 25.98
N HIS A 512 27.83 24.90 25.46
CA HIS A 512 27.20 24.91 24.15
C HIS A 512 25.67 24.73 24.18
N GLU A 513 25.05 24.79 25.36
CA GLU A 513 23.61 24.63 25.57
C GLU A 513 23.04 23.36 24.91
N ALA A 514 23.83 22.28 24.86
CA ALA A 514 23.50 21.06 24.12
C ALA A 514 22.39 20.20 24.77
N TYR A 515 21.78 20.67 25.87
CA TYR A 515 20.68 20.02 26.58
C TYR A 515 19.50 19.67 25.67
N GLN A 516 19.21 20.53 24.70
CA GLN A 516 18.11 20.31 23.76
C GLN A 516 18.39 19.13 22.84
N TRP A 517 19.65 18.94 22.41
CA TRP A 517 20.05 17.76 21.64
C TRP A 517 19.88 16.50 22.48
N VAL A 518 20.43 16.47 23.70
CA VAL A 518 20.31 15.33 24.63
C VAL A 518 18.83 14.98 24.88
N HIS A 519 17.97 15.98 25.02
CA HIS A 519 16.52 15.78 25.17
C HIS A 519 15.90 15.13 23.93
N ILE A 520 16.27 15.54 22.71
CA ILE A 520 15.82 14.91 21.47
C ILE A 520 16.30 13.45 21.42
N LEU A 521 17.53 13.16 21.80
CA LEU A 521 18.05 11.78 21.84
C LEU A 521 17.28 10.89 22.81
N TRP A 522 16.96 11.42 23.99
CA TRP A 522 16.12 10.72 24.96
C TRP A 522 14.72 10.45 24.37
N ILE A 523 14.09 11.44 23.72
CA ILE A 523 12.82 11.26 23.01
C ILE A 523 12.91 10.13 21.98
N ILE A 524 13.95 10.13 21.13
CA ILE A 524 14.11 9.10 20.09
C ILE A 524 14.20 7.70 20.74
N ASN A 525 14.98 7.55 21.80
CA ASN A 525 15.11 6.27 22.50
C ASN A 525 13.77 5.81 23.12
N GLU A 526 13.02 6.70 23.76
CA GLU A 526 11.69 6.38 24.29
C GLU A 526 10.71 5.94 23.20
N VAL A 527 10.73 6.64 22.06
CA VAL A 527 9.90 6.32 20.89
C VAL A 527 10.24 4.92 20.36
N VAL A 528 11.53 4.57 20.26
CA VAL A 528 12.00 3.24 19.84
C VAL A 528 11.52 2.14 20.80
N GLN A 529 11.64 2.36 22.11
CA GLN A 529 11.23 1.39 23.12
C GLN A 529 9.70 1.17 23.12
N LYS A 530 8.92 2.26 23.10
CA LYS A 530 7.44 2.17 23.11
C LYS A 530 6.86 1.59 21.83
N SER A 531 7.56 1.69 20.70
CA SER A 531 7.07 1.21 19.40
C SER A 531 7.41 -0.26 19.11
N SER A 532 8.08 -0.99 20.02
CA SER A 532 8.57 -2.37 19.81
C SER A 532 9.42 -2.52 18.54
N LEU A 533 10.10 -1.44 18.13
CA LEU A 533 10.93 -1.42 16.92
C LEU A 533 12.37 -1.86 17.18
N ALA A 534 12.77 -2.08 18.43
CA ALA A 534 14.15 -2.35 18.84
C ALA A 534 14.84 -3.47 18.01
N ASP A 535 14.11 -4.52 17.63
CA ASP A 535 14.66 -5.68 16.89
C ASP A 535 14.75 -5.47 15.37
N THR A 536 14.28 -4.32 14.86
CA THR A 536 14.07 -4.12 13.41
C THR A 536 15.28 -3.54 12.69
N SER A 537 16.19 -2.85 13.40
CA SER A 537 17.34 -2.18 12.78
C SER A 537 18.50 -1.98 13.76
N VAL A 538 19.73 -2.20 13.27
CA VAL A 538 20.99 -1.92 13.98
C VAL A 538 21.07 -0.46 14.44
N MET A 539 20.43 0.45 13.70
CA MET A 539 20.32 1.88 14.06
C MET A 539 19.75 2.09 15.47
N PHE A 540 18.77 1.28 15.89
CA PHE A 540 18.13 1.44 17.18
C PHE A 540 19.06 1.06 18.34
N ALA A 541 19.88 0.03 18.16
CA ALA A 541 20.94 -0.30 19.10
C ALA A 541 22.00 0.82 19.17
N GLU A 542 22.36 1.43 18.03
CA GLU A 542 23.27 2.57 17.98
C GLU A 542 22.73 3.77 18.78
N ILE A 543 21.44 4.09 18.64
CA ILE A 543 20.77 5.18 19.37
C ILE A 543 20.83 4.94 20.89
N THR A 544 20.47 3.73 21.34
CA THR A 544 20.47 3.39 22.77
C THR A 544 21.89 3.41 23.36
N LEU A 545 22.88 2.88 22.63
CA LEU A 545 24.28 2.94 23.04
C LEU A 545 24.80 4.38 23.10
N CYS A 546 24.42 5.22 22.14
CA CYS A 546 24.79 6.63 22.14
C CYS A 546 24.24 7.36 23.37
N LEU A 547 22.97 7.13 23.72
CA LEU A 547 22.37 7.69 24.92
C LEU A 547 23.06 7.21 26.20
N ALA A 548 23.37 5.91 26.28
CA ALA A 548 24.08 5.34 27.43
C ALA A 548 25.47 5.99 27.60
N ALA A 549 26.25 6.09 26.53
CA ALA A 549 27.58 6.72 26.56
C ALA A 549 27.53 8.19 26.99
N VAL A 550 26.53 8.96 26.53
CA VAL A 550 26.35 10.36 26.97
C VAL A 550 26.02 10.43 28.46
N LEU A 551 25.15 9.56 28.96
CA LEU A 551 24.78 9.52 30.37
C LEU A 551 25.93 9.06 31.28
N GLU A 552 26.72 8.08 30.84
CA GLU A 552 27.94 7.62 31.53
C GLU A 552 28.97 8.75 31.62
N ASN A 553 29.26 9.42 30.50
CA ASN A 553 30.19 10.55 30.50
C ASN A 553 29.72 11.69 31.42
N ILE A 554 28.41 11.95 31.52
CA ILE A 554 27.83 12.93 32.45
C ILE A 554 27.95 12.47 33.91
N ALA A 555 27.86 11.16 34.18
CA ALA A 555 27.99 10.63 35.54
C ALA A 555 29.46 10.59 36.02
N ASP A 556 30.40 10.45 35.08
CA ASP A 556 31.85 10.39 35.34
C ASP A 556 32.53 11.77 35.42
N SER A 557 31.84 12.85 35.03
CA SER A 557 32.31 14.24 35.20
C SER A 557 31.66 14.93 36.40
#